data_AF-A0A9W6MBP1-F1
#
_entry.id   AF-A0A9W6MBP1-F1
#
_cell.length_a   1.000
_cell.length_b   1.000
_cell.length_c   1.000
_cell.angle_alpha   90.00
_cell.angle_beta   90.00
_cell.angle_gamma   90.00
#
_symmetry.space_group_name_H-M   'P 1'
#
loop_
_entity.id
_entity.type
_entity.pdbx_description
1 polymer ?
#
loop_
_entity_poly.entity_id
_entity_poly.type
_entity_poly.pdbx_seq_one_letter_code
_entity_poly.pdbx_strand_id
1 'polypeptide(L)'
;MPERKVTVESEVGLHARPAATFVQTAAKAALGVTVAKGNGEPVNAKSILAVLSLDVRQGDTVVIKAEGEGADELLDELALIASAP
;
A
#
# COMPACT_ATOMS: atom_id res chain seq x y z
N MET A 1 11.80 -11.24 2.51
CA MET A 1 10.90 -10.39 1.71
C MET A 1 10.88 -9.00 2.34
N PRO A 2 11.43 -7.98 1.67
CA PRO A 2 11.39 -6.60 2.14
C PRO A 2 9.97 -6.14 2.48
N GLU A 3 9.84 -5.29 3.49
CA GLU A 3 8.56 -4.67 3.86
C GLU A 3 8.72 -3.22 4.29
N ARG A 4 7.62 -2.46 4.23
CA ARG A 4 7.48 -1.15 4.86
C ARG A 4 6.24 -1.15 5.72
N LYS A 5 6.36 -0.53 6.90
CA LYS A 5 5.25 -0.28 7.82
C LYS A 5 5.10 1.21 7.95
N VAL A 6 3.94 1.73 7.56
CA VAL A 6 3.65 3.17 7.63
C VAL A 6 2.29 3.42 8.23
N THR A 7 2.18 4.55 8.92
CA THR A 7 0.90 5.06 9.42
C THR A 7 0.26 5.89 8.32
N VAL A 8 -1.03 5.67 8.07
CA VAL A 8 -1.77 6.47 7.09
C VAL A 8 -2.15 7.80 7.71
N GLU A 9 -1.68 8.90 7.12
CA GLU A 9 -1.91 10.26 7.63
C GLU A 9 -3.13 10.93 7.01
N SER A 10 -3.57 10.46 5.83
CA SER A 10 -4.69 11.06 5.13
C SER A 10 -6.01 10.89 5.86
N GLU A 11 -6.80 11.97 5.95
CA GLU A 11 -8.12 11.99 6.60
C GLU A 11 -9.12 11.02 5.96
N VAL A 12 -8.99 10.79 4.65
CA VAL A 12 -9.82 9.82 3.92
C VAL A 12 -9.29 8.39 4.02
N GLY A 13 -8.15 8.18 4.68
CA GLY A 13 -7.42 6.92 4.72
C GLY A 13 -6.83 6.52 3.36
N LEU A 14 -6.59 5.22 3.15
CA LEU A 14 -6.16 4.70 1.85
C LEU A 14 -7.39 4.48 0.94
N HIS A 15 -8.16 5.55 0.73
CA HIS A 15 -9.33 5.60 -0.15
C HIS A 15 -9.16 6.68 -1.23
N ALA A 16 -10.15 6.83 -2.12
CA ALA A 16 -10.23 7.90 -3.11
C ALA A 16 -8.92 8.10 -3.91
N ARG A 17 -8.33 9.31 -3.86
CA ARG A 17 -7.12 9.66 -4.62
C ARG A 17 -5.86 8.92 -4.11
N PRO A 18 -5.55 8.88 -2.80
CA PRO A 18 -4.46 8.06 -2.28
C PRO A 18 -4.51 6.60 -2.76
N ALA A 19 -5.68 5.95 -2.67
CA ALA A 19 -5.85 4.57 -3.14
C ALA A 19 -5.61 4.43 -4.65
N ALA A 20 -6.14 5.36 -5.45
CA ALA A 20 -5.95 5.34 -6.90
C ALA A 20 -4.47 5.47 -7.28
N THR A 21 -3.74 6.42 -6.67
CA THR A 21 -2.30 6.60 -6.91
C THR A 21 -1.50 5.38 -6.44
N PHE A 22 -1.78 4.86 -5.24
CA PHE A 22 -1.12 3.69 -4.69
C PHE A 22 -1.25 2.47 -5.59
N VAL A 23 -2.48 2.16 -6.02
CA VAL A 23 -2.77 1.02 -6.89
C VAL A 23 -2.16 1.20 -8.27
N GLN A 24 -2.17 2.42 -8.83
CA GLN A 24 -1.54 2.70 -10.12
C GLN A 24 -0.03 2.52 -10.07
N THR A 25 0.64 2.97 -9.00
CA THR A 25 2.08 2.74 -8.80
C THR A 25 2.37 1.24 -8.65
N ALA A 26 1.62 0.54 -7.79
CA ALA A 26 1.75 -0.91 -7.61
C ALA A 26 1.55 -1.69 -8.93
N ALA A 27 0.57 -1.28 -9.74
CA ALA A 27 0.22 -1.96 -10.98
C ALA A 27 1.27 -1.80 -12.09
N LYS A 28 2.06 -0.71 -12.07
CA LYS A 28 3.16 -0.50 -13.05
C LYS A 28 4.36 -1.42 -12.80
N ALA A 29 4.55 -1.87 -11.57
CA ALA A 29 5.66 -2.75 -11.24
C ALA A 29 5.46 -4.16 -11.83
N ALA A 30 6.54 -4.76 -12.31
CA ALA A 30 6.55 -6.17 -12.71
C ALA A 30 6.51 -7.14 -11.50
N LEU A 31 6.68 -6.62 -10.28
CA LEU A 31 6.78 -7.39 -9.04
C LEU A 31 5.42 -7.76 -8.45
N GLY A 32 5.37 -8.87 -7.72
CA GLY A 32 4.25 -9.14 -6.82
C GLY A 32 4.32 -8.20 -5.61
N VAL A 33 3.21 -7.51 -5.30
CA VAL A 33 3.14 -6.60 -4.16
C VAL A 33 1.83 -6.78 -3.41
N THR A 34 1.93 -6.82 -2.08
CA THR A 34 0.80 -6.99 -1.17
C THR A 34 0.75 -5.87 -0.15
N VAL A 35 -0.45 -5.61 0.36
CA VAL A 35 -0.68 -4.65 1.44
C VAL A 35 -1.66 -5.25 2.45
N ALA A 36 -1.43 -5.01 3.74
CA ALA A 36 -2.30 -5.41 4.84
C ALA A 36 -2.54 -4.24 5.80
N LYS A 37 -3.69 -4.22 6.47
CA LYS A 37 -3.95 -3.35 7.62
C LYS A 37 -3.42 -4.01 8.89
N GLY A 38 -2.42 -3.41 9.54
CA GLY A 38 -1.74 -3.97 10.71
C GLY A 38 -1.19 -5.37 10.44
N ASN A 39 -1.55 -6.33 11.31
CA ASN A 39 -1.20 -7.74 11.14
C ASN A 39 -2.31 -8.56 10.46
N GLY A 40 -3.23 -7.90 9.74
CA GLY A 40 -4.33 -8.55 9.03
C GLY A 40 -3.90 -9.33 7.80
N GLU A 41 -4.89 -9.86 7.08
CA GLU A 41 -4.65 -10.63 5.86
C GLU A 41 -4.16 -9.72 4.72
N PRO A 42 -3.03 -10.04 4.07
CA PRO A 42 -2.52 -9.27 2.95
C PRO A 42 -3.36 -9.47 1.70
N VAL A 43 -3.63 -8.38 0.98
CA VAL A 43 -4.31 -8.39 -0.31
C VAL A 43 -3.38 -7.93 -1.42
N ASN A 44 -3.76 -8.21 -2.67
CA ASN A 44 -3.02 -7.73 -3.84
C ASN A 44 -3.11 -6.20 -3.94
N ALA A 45 -1.97 -5.51 -3.80
CA ALA A 45 -1.87 -4.06 -3.85
C ALA A 45 -2.16 -3.47 -5.25
N LYS A 46 -2.22 -4.31 -6.29
CA LYS A 46 -2.59 -3.93 -7.67
C LYS A 46 -4.10 -3.93 -7.93
N SER A 47 -4.92 -4.36 -6.97
CA SER A 47 -6.38 -4.40 -7.11
C SER A 47 -7.02 -3.31 -6.27
N ILE A 48 -7.64 -2.32 -6.94
CA ILE A 48 -8.34 -1.23 -6.25
C ILE A 48 -9.44 -1.74 -5.32
N LEU A 49 -10.21 -2.74 -5.75
CA LEU A 49 -11.27 -3.31 -4.91
C LEU A 49 -10.70 -4.01 -3.67
N ALA A 50 -9.57 -4.70 -3.81
CA ALA A 50 -8.95 -5.38 -2.69
C ALA A 50 -8.36 -4.38 -1.68
N VAL A 51 -7.69 -3.32 -2.16
CA VAL A 51 -7.16 -2.25 -1.30
C VAL A 51 -8.28 -1.54 -0.55
N LEU A 52 -9.37 -1.18 -1.23
CA LEU A 52 -10.53 -0.54 -0.58
C LEU A 52 -11.21 -1.48 0.44
N SER A 53 -11.19 -2.79 0.22
CA SER A 53 -11.77 -3.77 1.16
C SER A 53 -11.05 -3.86 2.50
N LEU A 54 -9.81 -3.35 2.60
CA LEU A 54 -9.07 -3.32 3.85
C LEU A 54 -9.61 -2.31 4.87
N ASP A 55 -10.47 -1.37 4.44
CA ASP A 55 -11.00 -0.27 5.27
C ASP A 55 -9.90 0.41 6.11
N VAL A 56 -8.84 0.84 5.42
CA VAL A 56 -7.70 1.55 6.02
C VAL A 56 -8.07 3.01 6.18
N ARG A 57 -8.06 3.48 7.43
CA ARG A 57 -8.43 4.83 7.85
C ARG A 57 -7.19 5.58 8.34
N GLN A 58 -7.36 6.88 8.54
CA GLN A 58 -6.34 7.70 9.18
C GLN A 58 -5.90 7.08 10.52
N GLY A 59 -4.59 7.06 10.76
CA GLY A 59 -3.98 6.50 11.97
C GLY A 59 -3.80 4.98 11.93
N ASP A 60 -4.39 4.27 10.97
CA ASP A 60 -4.10 2.84 10.79
C ASP A 60 -2.68 2.64 10.27
N THR A 61 -2.03 1.58 10.75
CA THR A 61 -0.78 1.09 10.16
C THR A 61 -1.08 0.20 8.96
N VAL A 62 -0.38 0.40 7.86
CA VAL A 62 -0.34 -0.53 6.72
C VAL A 62 1.03 -1.18 6.60
N VAL A 63 1.03 -2.44 6.19
CA VAL A 63 2.24 -3.22 5.94
C VAL A 63 2.28 -3.59 4.46
N ILE A 64 3.29 -3.10 3.75
CA ILE A 64 3.46 -3.28 2.30
C ILE A 64 4.64 -4.21 2.09
N LYS A 65 4.48 -5.25 1.27
CA LYS A 65 5.53 -6.24 0.99
C LYS A 65 5.66 -6.50 -0.49
N ALA A 66 6.90 -6.62 -0.96
CA ALA A 66 7.22 -6.96 -2.34
C ALA A 66 8.52 -7.79 -2.36
N GLU A 67 8.73 -8.52 -3.44
CA GLU A 67 9.95 -9.30 -3.67
C GLU A 67 10.42 -9.17 -5.12
N GLY A 68 11.73 -9.31 -5.34
CA GLY A 68 12.39 -9.20 -6.64
C GLY A 68 13.25 -7.95 -6.78
N GLU A 69 13.84 -7.79 -7.97
CA GLU A 69 14.69 -6.66 -8.31
C GLU A 69 13.88 -5.36 -8.35
N GLY A 70 14.34 -4.32 -7.64
CA GLY A 70 13.61 -3.06 -7.48
C GLY A 70 12.52 -3.07 -6.39
N ALA A 71 12.41 -4.12 -5.57
CA ALA A 71 11.41 -4.20 -4.51
C ALA A 71 11.53 -3.06 -3.49
N ASP A 72 12.74 -2.72 -3.05
CA ASP A 72 12.94 -1.64 -2.07
C ASP A 72 12.49 -0.27 -2.59
N GLU A 73 12.80 0.05 -3.85
CA GLU A 73 12.39 1.32 -4.48
C GLU A 73 10.87 1.42 -4.60
N LEU A 74 10.22 0.34 -5.06
CA LEU A 74 8.76 0.28 -5.13
C LEU A 74 8.12 0.42 -3.75
N LEU A 75 8.69 -0.24 -2.74
CA LEU A 75 8.18 -0.17 -1.37
C LEU A 75 8.31 1.22 -0.77
N ASP A 76 9.40 1.93 -1.05
CA ASP A 76 9.60 3.31 -0.60
C ASP A 76 8.59 4.27 -1.27
N GLU A 77 8.33 4.10 -2.58
CA GLU A 77 7.33 4.91 -3.30
C GLU A 77 5.91 4.67 -2.75
N LEU A 78 5.53 3.40 -2.56
CA LEU A 78 4.22 3.04 -2.03
C LEU A 78 4.04 3.48 -0.57
N ALA A 79 5.09 3.40 0.24
CA ALA A 79 5.09 3.89 1.61
C ALA A 79 4.84 5.41 1.66
N LEU A 80 5.50 6.17 0.79
CA LEU A 80 5.34 7.62 0.69
C LEU A 80 3.91 8.02 0.27
N ILE A 81 3.31 7.27 -0.67
CA ILE A 81 1.91 7.50 -1.06
C ILE A 81 0.95 7.18 0.09
N ALA A 82 1.17 6.08 0.80
CA ALA A 82 0.28 5.63 1.87
C ALA A 82 0.36 6.50 3.13
N SER A 83 1.51 7.11 3.42
CA SER A 83 1.70 8.02 4.55
C SER A 83 1.51 9.49 4.21
N ALA A 84 1.08 9.81 2.98
CA ALA A 84 0.79 11.19 2.62
C ALA A 84 -0.46 11.70 3.38
N PRO A 85 -0.50 12.98 3.79
CA PRO A 85 -1.69 13.62 4.36
C PRO A 85 -2.80 13.83 3.31
#